data_AF-A0A4R4N561-F1
#
_entry.id   AF-A0A4R4N561-F1
#
_cell.length_a   1.000
_cell.length_b   1.000
_cell.length_c   1.000
_cell.angle_alpha   90.00
_cell.angle_beta   90.00
_cell.angle_gamma   90.00
#
_symmetry.space_group_name_H-M   'P 1'
#
loop_
_entity.id
_entity.type
_entity.pdbx_description
1 polymer ?
#
loop_
_entity_poly.entity_id
_entity_poly.type
_entity_poly.pdbx_seq_one_letter_code
_entity_poly.pdbx_strand_id
1 'polypeptide(L)'
;MSRTNHPPHRRRARRAAFATGALAGAFAITLSTLGMASANDDPGVLARVDNPYVGADVYVNPEWSARAAAEPGGSAIADEPTGVWMDRI
;
A
#
# COMPACT_ATOMS: atom_id res chain seq x y z
N MET A 1 -75.94 -28.97 -3.49
CA MET A 1 -76.08 -28.35 -2.16
C MET A 1 -74.83 -28.67 -1.34
N SER A 2 -74.30 -27.70 -0.58
CA SER A 2 -73.06 -27.69 0.27
C SER A 2 -71.73 -27.52 -0.48
N ARG A 3 -71.17 -26.30 -0.69
CA ARG A 3 -70.35 -25.42 0.22
C ARG A 3 -69.14 -26.17 0.81
N THR A 4 -67.89 -25.75 0.60
CA THR A 4 -67.30 -24.48 1.07
C THR A 4 -66.17 -23.92 0.19
N ASN A 5 -66.23 -22.60 -0.02
CA ASN A 5 -65.18 -21.74 -0.57
C ASN A 5 -64.03 -21.53 0.43
N HIS A 6 -62.80 -21.38 -0.07
CA HIS A 6 -61.70 -20.74 0.67
C HIS A 6 -61.79 -19.20 0.59
N PRO A 7 -61.39 -18.46 1.66
CA PRO A 7 -61.60 -17.02 1.80
C PRO A 7 -60.61 -16.14 1.01
N PRO A 8 -60.86 -14.81 0.93
CA PRO A 8 -60.38 -13.96 -0.17
C PRO A 8 -59.19 -13.04 0.14
N HIS A 9 -58.66 -12.48 -0.95
CA HIS A 9 -57.73 -11.37 -1.16
C HIS A 9 -57.61 -10.29 -0.06
N ARG A 10 -56.40 -9.71 0.10
CA ARG A 10 -56.10 -8.30 -0.28
C ARG A 10 -54.65 -7.84 0.01
N ARG A 11 -54.05 -7.29 -1.06
CA ARG A 11 -53.36 -5.97 -1.17
C ARG A 11 -51.96 -5.71 -0.58
N ARG A 12 -51.16 -5.16 -1.50
CA ARG A 12 -50.27 -3.98 -1.40
C ARG A 12 -48.94 -4.13 -0.65
N ALA A 13 -47.90 -4.25 -1.47
CA ALA A 13 -46.89 -3.21 -1.71
C ALA A 13 -46.44 -2.34 -0.52
N ARG A 14 -45.13 -2.37 -0.25
CA ARG A 14 -44.16 -1.24 -0.19
C ARG A 14 -43.19 -1.36 0.99
N ARG A 15 -41.91 -1.25 0.63
CA ARG A 15 -40.79 -0.61 1.38
C ARG A 15 -40.37 -1.24 2.70
N ALA A 16 -39.11 -1.65 2.79
CA ALA A 16 -38.09 -0.88 3.51
C ALA A 16 -36.73 -1.56 3.35
N ALA A 17 -35.73 -0.74 3.02
CA ALA A 17 -34.32 -1.08 3.04
C ALA A 17 -33.86 -1.39 4.46
N PHE A 18 -32.92 -2.33 4.62
CA PHE A 18 -31.82 -2.17 5.57
C PHE A 18 -30.56 -2.81 4.98
N ALA A 19 -29.50 -2.00 4.97
CA ALA A 19 -28.16 -2.35 4.57
C ALA A 19 -27.60 -3.48 5.45
N THR A 20 -26.90 -4.42 4.83
CA THR A 20 -25.98 -5.33 5.54
C THR A 20 -24.66 -5.31 4.80
N GLY A 21 -23.90 -4.24 5.05
CA GLY A 21 -22.48 -4.21 4.77
C GLY A 21 -21.69 -4.92 5.87
N ALA A 22 -20.42 -5.16 5.57
CA ALA A 22 -19.34 -5.43 6.53
C ALA A 22 -18.95 -6.89 6.86
N LEU A 23 -18.84 -7.79 5.87
CA LEU A 23 -18.05 -9.03 6.03
C LEU A 23 -17.17 -9.43 4.82
N ALA A 24 -16.83 -8.49 3.94
CA ALA A 24 -15.88 -8.71 2.83
C ALA A 24 -14.66 -7.77 2.83
N GLY A 25 -14.47 -6.99 3.91
CA GLY A 25 -13.30 -6.12 4.09
C GLY A 25 -12.19 -6.71 4.96
N ALA A 26 -12.44 -7.83 5.65
CA ALA A 26 -11.55 -8.35 6.68
C ALA A 26 -10.46 -9.33 6.18
N PHE A 27 -10.52 -9.77 4.91
CA PHE A 27 -9.57 -10.76 4.38
C PHE A 27 -8.39 -10.17 3.60
N ALA A 28 -8.48 -8.92 3.12
CA ALA A 28 -7.35 -8.25 2.46
C ALA A 28 -6.31 -7.70 3.47
N ILE A 29 -6.64 -7.68 4.77
CA ILE A 29 -5.75 -7.21 5.83
C ILE A 29 -4.81 -8.34 6.31
N THR A 30 -5.17 -9.61 6.09
CA THR A 30 -4.48 -10.75 6.70
C THR A 30 -3.21 -11.21 5.96
N LEU A 31 -2.92 -10.70 4.76
CA LEU A 31 -1.71 -11.07 4.00
C LEU A 31 -0.69 -9.94 3.83
N SER A 32 -1.05 -8.70 4.15
CA SER A 32 -0.14 -7.54 4.03
C SER A 32 0.84 -7.39 5.20
N THR A 33 0.73 -8.24 6.24
CA THR A 33 1.52 -8.15 7.48
C THR A 33 2.79 -8.98 7.50
N LEU A 34 3.16 -9.67 6.41
CA LEU A 34 4.33 -10.56 6.38
C LEU A 34 5.57 -9.97 5.67
N GLY A 35 5.49 -8.75 5.11
CA GLY A 35 6.51 -8.24 4.18
C GLY A 35 7.23 -6.94 4.53
N MET A 36 6.84 -6.22 5.58
CA MET A 36 7.58 -5.03 6.02
C MET A 36 8.41 -5.40 7.23
N ALA A 37 9.66 -5.77 6.95
CA ALA A 37 10.73 -5.86 7.93
C ALA A 37 10.64 -4.65 8.87
N SER A 38 10.69 -4.90 10.18
CA SER A 38 10.79 -3.87 11.19
C SER A 38 12.02 -3.01 10.90
N ALA A 39 11.82 -1.87 10.23
CA ALA A 39 12.66 -0.72 10.43
C ALA A 39 12.47 -0.35 11.89
N ASN A 40 13.46 -0.68 12.71
CA ASN A 40 13.51 -0.28 14.09
C ASN A 40 13.80 1.24 14.09
N ASP A 41 12.78 2.05 13.81
CA ASP A 41 12.80 3.52 13.79
C ASP A 41 12.89 4.07 15.23
N ASP A 42 13.92 3.63 15.95
CA ASP A 42 14.45 4.44 17.03
C ASP A 42 15.45 5.40 16.36
N PRO A 43 15.17 6.73 16.27
CA PRO A 43 16.12 7.70 15.73
C PRO A 43 17.33 7.91 16.66
N GLY A 44 17.65 6.90 17.47
CA GLY A 44 18.87 6.79 18.22
C GLY A 44 20.07 6.90 17.30
N VAL A 45 21.12 7.53 17.80
CA VAL A 45 22.42 7.56 17.14
C VAL A 45 22.81 6.12 16.82
N LEU A 46 22.81 5.77 15.53
CA LEU A 46 23.27 4.46 15.09
C LEU A 46 24.69 4.25 15.65
N ALA A 47 24.90 3.14 16.34
CA ALA A 47 26.22 2.79 16.81
C ALA A 47 27.17 2.72 15.60
N ARG A 48 28.40 3.22 15.75
CA ARG A 48 29.41 3.06 14.70
C ARG A 48 29.66 1.56 14.51
N VAL A 49 29.58 1.12 13.26
CA VAL A 49 29.84 -0.25 12.83
C VAL A 49 31.15 -0.32 12.05
N ASP A 50 31.68 -1.53 11.86
CA ASP A 50 32.93 -1.74 11.13
C ASP A 50 32.80 -1.36 9.65
N ASN A 51 31.73 -1.78 8.99
CA ASN A 51 31.42 -1.43 7.59
C ASN A 51 29.95 -0.99 7.46
N PRO A 52 29.68 0.31 7.23
CA PRO A 52 28.31 0.83 7.15
C PRO A 52 27.55 0.45 5.88
N TYR A 53 28.21 -0.15 4.88
CA TYR A 53 27.57 -0.56 3.63
C TYR A 53 26.96 -1.97 3.69
N VAL A 54 27.33 -2.79 4.69
CA VAL A 54 26.82 -4.17 4.79
C VAL A 54 25.37 -4.13 5.28
N GLY A 55 24.43 -4.57 4.43
CA GLY A 55 23.01 -4.64 4.76
C GLY A 55 22.28 -3.29 4.73
N ALA A 56 22.92 -2.25 4.23
CA ALA A 56 22.31 -0.93 4.08
C ALA A 56 21.70 -0.73 2.69
N ASP A 57 20.54 -0.09 2.63
CA ASP A 57 20.04 0.50 1.39
C ASP A 57 20.79 1.81 1.13
N VAL A 58 21.37 1.95 -0.06
CA VAL A 58 22.18 3.12 -0.41
C VAL A 58 21.31 4.18 -1.07
N TYR A 59 21.54 5.46 -0.74
CA TYR A 59 20.77 6.58 -1.26
C TYR A 59 20.96 6.76 -2.77
N VAL A 60 19.84 6.87 -3.49
CA VAL A 60 19.78 7.29 -4.90
C VAL A 60 19.34 8.74 -4.96
N ASN A 61 20.17 9.60 -5.55
CA ASN A 61 19.85 11.02 -5.70
C ASN A 61 18.78 11.21 -6.79
N PRO A 62 17.58 11.74 -6.46
CA PRO A 62 16.48 11.86 -7.42
C PRO A 62 16.78 12.88 -8.53
N GLU A 63 17.55 13.93 -8.25
CA GLU A 63 17.94 14.92 -9.25
C GLU A 63 18.92 14.32 -10.26
N TRP A 64 19.91 13.58 -9.77
CA TRP A 64 20.85 12.86 -10.64
C TRP A 64 20.13 11.78 -11.45
N SER A 65 19.29 10.98 -10.80
CA SER A 65 18.50 9.91 -11.41
C SER A 65 17.66 10.44 -12.59
N ALA A 66 16.94 11.54 -12.37
CA ALA A 66 16.14 12.18 -13.41
C ALA A 66 16.98 12.68 -14.59
N ARG A 67 18.17 13.24 -14.32
CA ARG A 67 19.10 13.68 -15.36
C ARG A 67 19.69 12.50 -16.15
N ALA A 68 20.07 11.42 -15.46
CA ALA A 68 20.57 10.21 -16.11
C ALA A 68 19.50 9.58 -17.01
N ALA A 69 18.26 9.45 -16.54
CA ALA A 69 17.15 8.90 -17.31
C ALA A 69 16.77 9.71 -18.55
N ALA A 70 17.13 11.00 -18.60
CA ALA A 70 16.88 11.86 -19.76
C ALA A 70 17.85 11.61 -20.93
N GLU A 71 18.96 10.93 -20.69
CA GLU A 71 19.95 10.58 -21.73
C GLU A 71 19.58 9.28 -22.46
N PRO A 72 19.87 9.15 -23.78
CA PRO A 72 19.64 7.90 -24.50
C PRO A 72 20.37 6.71 -23.85
N GLY A 73 19.59 5.73 -23.35
CA GLY A 73 20.12 4.56 -22.64
C GLY A 73 20.47 4.80 -21.16
N GLY A 74 20.32 6.03 -20.65
CA GLY A 74 20.69 6.37 -19.28
C GLY A 74 19.76 5.79 -18.21
N SER A 75 18.58 5.30 -18.58
CA SER A 75 17.71 4.52 -17.69
C SER A 75 18.40 3.27 -17.11
N ALA A 76 19.46 2.78 -17.76
CA ALA A 76 20.23 1.63 -17.29
C ALA A 76 21.10 1.91 -16.05
N ILE A 77 21.28 3.18 -15.68
CA ILE A 77 22.07 3.59 -14.50
C ILE A 77 21.30 4.54 -13.59
N ALA A 78 20.09 4.97 -13.96
CA ALA A 78 19.40 6.06 -13.28
C ALA A 78 19.01 5.71 -11.82
N ASP A 79 18.94 4.44 -11.48
CA ASP A 79 18.65 3.91 -10.14
C ASP A 79 19.91 3.63 -9.31
N GLU A 80 21.10 3.97 -9.82
CA GLU A 80 22.34 3.71 -9.10
C GLU A 80 22.67 4.78 -8.05
N PRO A 81 23.25 4.38 -6.90
CA PRO A 81 23.61 5.32 -5.85
C PRO A 81 24.81 6.19 -6.25
N THR A 82 24.76 7.47 -5.87
CA THR A 82 25.79 8.46 -6.19
C THR A 82 26.13 9.34 -4.99
N GLY A 83 27.36 9.88 -4.96
CA GLY A 83 27.78 10.83 -3.93
C GLY A 83 27.15 12.20 -4.13
N VAL A 84 26.76 12.85 -3.02
CA VAL A 84 26.30 14.25 -3.00
C VAL A 84 27.50 15.16 -2.71
N TRP A 85 27.73 16.15 -3.56
CA TRP A 85 28.87 17.07 -3.45
C TRP A 85 28.44 18.39 -2.78
N MET A 86 29.10 18.74 -1.68
CA MET A 86 28.99 20.04 -1.01
C MET A 86 30.21 20.89 -1.41
N ASP A 87 30.22 21.35 -2.65
CA ASP A 87 31.42 21.93 -3.27
C ASP A 87 31.64 23.42 -2.92
N ARG A 88 30.64 24.07 -2.31
CA ARG A 88 30.67 25.49 -1.93
C ARG A 88 29.69 25.79 -0.78
N ILE A 89 29.89 26.92 -0.11
CA ILE A 89 29.05 27.48 0.96
C ILE A 89 28.45 28.80 0.49
#